data_AF-A0A2H0G6I7-F1
#
_entry.id   AF-A0A2H0G6I7-F1
#
_cell.length_a   1.000
_cell.length_b   1.000
_cell.length_c   1.000
_cell.angle_alpha   90.00
_cell.angle_beta   90.00
_cell.angle_gamma   90.00
#
_symmetry.space_group_name_H-M   'P 1'
#
loop_
_entity.id
_entity.type
_entity.pdbx_description
1 polymer ?
#
loop_
_entity_poly.entity_id
_entity_poly.type
_entity_poly.pdbx_seq_one_letter_code
_entity_poly.pdbx_strand_id
1 'polypeptide(L)'
;MDFSNNQLSYAFFIVAATICYAISVNTIKKHLQDVHSVAITSISFLFIGIPAILYLFTTDFFIITTSNPNASLSIFYITILAIFGTVISIIIFNNIIKHTSAVFASTVTYLIPIFAIGWGVFDGETIHLIQLIAIFIILIGIYFINKIK
;
A
#
# COMPACT_ATOMS: atom_id res chain seq x y z
N MET A 1 -12.62 -9.44 -26.82
CA MET A 1 -12.79 -8.82 -25.50
C MET A 1 -13.87 -9.61 -24.78
N ASP A 2 -13.50 -10.75 -24.20
CA ASP A 2 -14.43 -11.53 -23.36
C ASP A 2 -14.38 -10.95 -21.95
N PHE A 3 -15.31 -10.05 -21.65
CA PHE A 3 -15.57 -9.61 -20.29
C PHE A 3 -16.26 -10.75 -19.55
N SER A 4 -15.49 -11.77 -19.17
CA SER A 4 -15.97 -12.81 -18.28
C SER A 4 -16.52 -12.17 -17.00
N ASN A 5 -17.72 -12.60 -16.59
CA ASN A 5 -18.50 -12.04 -15.48
C ASN A 5 -17.70 -11.93 -14.16
N ASN A 6 -16.64 -12.73 -13.99
CA ASN A 6 -15.75 -12.69 -12.83
C ASN A 6 -14.77 -11.50 -12.84
N GLN A 7 -14.27 -11.06 -14.00
CA GLN A 7 -13.32 -9.94 -14.06
C GLN A 7 -13.95 -8.62 -13.66
N LEU A 8 -15.20 -8.39 -14.05
CA LEU A 8 -15.96 -7.22 -13.63
C LEU A 8 -16.22 -7.24 -12.12
N SER A 9 -16.45 -8.42 -11.53
CA SER A 9 -16.60 -8.56 -10.08
C SER A 9 -15.35 -8.13 -9.31
N TYR A 10 -14.15 -8.39 -9.84
CA TYR A 10 -12.91 -7.96 -9.18
C TYR A 10 -12.71 -6.44 -9.23
N ALA A 11 -13.21 -5.76 -10.27
CA ALA A 11 -13.15 -4.30 -10.36
C ALA A 11 -13.91 -3.62 -9.20
N PHE A 12 -15.03 -4.20 -8.75
CA PHE A 12 -15.76 -3.69 -7.59
C PHE A 12 -14.93 -3.71 -6.30
N PHE A 13 -14.07 -4.72 -6.09
CA PHE A 13 -13.17 -4.73 -4.94
C PHE A 13 -12.15 -3.60 -4.98
N ILE A 14 -11.65 -3.24 -6.17
CA ILE A 14 -10.73 -2.10 -6.34
C ILE A 14 -11.45 -0.80 -5.96
N VAL A 15 -12.68 -0.59 -6.47
CA VAL A 15 -13.48 0.60 -6.14
C VAL A 15 -13.75 0.66 -4.64
N ALA A 16 -14.19 -0.44 -4.03
CA ALA A 16 -14.41 -0.51 -2.59
C ALA A 16 -13.14 -0.17 -1.79
N ALA A 17 -11.98 -0.72 -2.16
CA ALA A 17 -10.70 -0.41 -1.53
C ALA A 17 -10.35 1.08 -1.62
N THR A 18 -10.57 1.72 -2.77
CA THR A 18 -10.32 3.17 -2.92
C THR A 18 -11.26 4.02 -2.06
N ILE A 19 -12.52 3.62 -1.89
CA ILE A 19 -13.47 4.29 -0.99
C ILE A 19 -13.02 4.14 0.46
N CYS A 20 -12.64 2.93 0.90
CA CYS A 20 -12.12 2.70 2.24
C CYS A 20 -10.89 3.57 2.53
N TYR A 21 -9.97 3.68 1.55
CA TYR A 21 -8.80 4.54 1.67
C TYR A 21 -9.18 6.03 1.78
N ALA A 22 -10.09 6.50 0.93
CA ALA A 22 -10.57 7.89 0.97
C ALA A 22 -11.26 8.21 2.31
N ILE A 23 -12.07 7.31 2.85
CA ILE A 23 -12.70 7.46 4.16
C ILE A 23 -11.63 7.53 5.26
N SER A 24 -10.64 6.62 5.25
CA SER A 24 -9.56 6.59 6.23
C SER A 24 -8.77 7.90 6.26
N VAL A 25 -8.26 8.35 5.10
CA VAL A 25 -7.46 9.59 5.00
C VAL A 25 -8.25 10.82 5.45
N ASN A 26 -9.51 10.95 5.02
CA ASN A 26 -10.35 12.08 5.40
C ASN A 26 -10.76 12.05 6.87
N THR A 27 -10.99 10.86 7.44
CA THR A 27 -11.30 10.70 8.87
C THR A 27 -10.10 11.09 9.71
N ILE A 28 -8.89 10.64 9.35
CA ILE A 28 -7.66 11.04 10.04
C ILE A 28 -7.51 12.56 9.98
N LYS A 29 -7.72 13.16 8.81
CA LYS A 29 -7.60 14.61 8.62
C LYS A 29 -8.63 15.42 9.40
N LYS A 30 -9.88 14.94 9.49
CA LYS A 30 -10.99 15.70 10.07
C LYS A 30 -11.21 15.45 11.55
N HIS A 31 -11.00 14.22 12.01
CA HIS A 31 -11.44 13.77 13.34
C HIS A 31 -10.30 13.31 14.26
N LEU A 32 -9.11 13.01 13.74
CA LEU A 32 -8.01 12.45 14.54
C LEU A 32 -6.76 13.36 14.56
N GLN A 33 -6.93 14.67 14.39
CA GLN A 33 -5.81 15.62 14.42
C GLN A 33 -5.10 15.67 15.79
N ASP A 34 -5.83 15.44 16.88
CA ASP A 34 -5.26 15.47 18.24
C ASP A 34 -4.64 14.13 18.68
N VAL A 35 -4.83 13.06 17.90
CA VAL A 35 -4.33 11.71 18.25
C VAL A 35 -2.97 11.47 17.59
N HIS A 36 -1.96 11.01 18.33
CA HIS A 36 -0.64 10.69 17.76
C HIS A 36 -0.72 9.66 16.63
N SER A 37 0.02 9.88 15.52
CA SER A 37 0.04 8.98 14.35
C SER A 37 0.44 7.54 14.68
N VAL A 38 1.31 7.36 15.68
CA VAL A 38 1.69 6.04 16.20
C VAL A 38 0.47 5.36 16.81
N ALA A 39 -0.32 6.05 17.64
CA ALA A 39 -1.52 5.49 18.27
C ALA A 39 -2.58 5.10 17.24
N ILE A 40 -2.83 5.95 16.22
CA ILE A 40 -3.76 5.64 15.11
C ILE A 40 -3.33 4.34 14.41
N THR A 41 -2.03 4.23 14.11
CA THR A 41 -1.47 3.06 13.41
C THR A 41 -1.54 1.82 14.28
N SER A 42 -1.15 1.90 15.56
CA SER A 42 -1.18 0.78 16.50
C SER A 42 -2.59 0.24 16.72
N ILE A 43 -3.59 1.11 16.89
CA ILE A 43 -4.99 0.68 17.06
C ILE A 43 -5.49 0.00 15.78
N SER A 44 -5.16 0.54 14.61
CA SER A 44 -5.54 -0.06 13.32
C SER A 44 -4.93 -1.45 13.15
N PHE A 45 -3.64 -1.61 13.46
CA PHE A 45 -2.95 -2.90 13.40
C PHE A 45 -3.43 -3.89 14.46
N LEU A 46 -3.82 -3.42 15.64
CA LEU A 46 -4.41 -4.27 16.68
C LEU A 46 -5.78 -4.80 16.24
N PHE A 47 -6.62 -3.93 15.65
CA PHE A 47 -7.93 -4.31 15.14
C PHE A 47 -7.86 -5.35 14.02
N ILE A 48 -6.96 -5.20 13.06
CA ILE A 48 -6.77 -6.19 11.97
C ILE A 48 -5.93 -7.39 12.42
N GLY A 49 -5.07 -7.22 13.41
CA GLY A 49 -4.18 -8.25 13.92
C GLY A 49 -4.95 -9.40 14.56
N ILE A 50 -6.02 -9.11 15.32
CA ILE A 50 -6.86 -10.14 15.94
C ILE A 50 -7.45 -11.10 14.90
N PRO A 51 -8.22 -10.66 13.87
CA PRO A 51 -8.75 -11.56 12.86
C PRO A 51 -7.65 -12.21 12.01
N ALA A 52 -6.53 -11.52 11.76
CA ALA A 52 -5.39 -12.11 11.03
C ALA A 52 -4.75 -13.28 11.78
N ILE A 53 -4.57 -13.16 13.11
CA ILE A 53 -4.04 -14.22 13.96
C ILE A 53 -5.02 -15.40 14.02
N LEU A 54 -6.32 -15.13 14.17
CA LEU A 54 -7.34 -16.19 14.16
C LEU A 54 -7.34 -16.95 12.82
N TYR A 55 -7.24 -16.22 11.72
CA TYR A 55 -7.16 -16.81 10.39
C TYR A 55 -5.88 -17.64 10.20
N LEU A 56 -4.74 -17.20 10.74
CA LEU A 56 -3.46 -17.92 10.67
C LEU A 56 -3.57 -19.36 11.16
N PHE A 57 -4.31 -19.61 12.25
CA PHE A 57 -4.51 -20.96 12.79
C PHE A 57 -5.34 -21.88 11.88
N THR A 58 -6.07 -21.32 10.92
CA THR A 58 -6.81 -22.11 9.91
C THR A 58 -5.97 -22.46 8.69
N THR A 59 -4.73 -21.96 8.61
CA THR A 59 -3.82 -22.17 7.47
C THR A 59 -2.73 -23.19 7.77
N ASP A 60 -2.08 -23.72 6.73
CA ASP A 60 -0.95 -24.66 6.85
C ASP A 60 0.38 -24.00 7.31
N PHE A 61 0.32 -22.80 7.88
CA PHE A 61 1.49 -22.00 8.24
C PHE A 61 2.50 -22.75 9.10
N PHE A 62 2.04 -23.45 10.15
CA PHE A 62 2.93 -24.18 11.06
C PHE A 62 3.59 -25.38 10.38
N ILE A 63 2.86 -26.08 9.50
CA ILE A 63 3.39 -27.22 8.74
C ILE A 63 4.49 -26.75 7.79
N ILE A 64 4.24 -25.67 7.05
CA ILE A 64 5.20 -25.10 6.10
C ILE A 64 6.44 -24.56 6.83
N THR A 65 6.24 -23.94 7.99
CA THR A 65 7.34 -23.36 8.78
C THR A 65 8.31 -24.42 9.30
N THR A 66 7.82 -25.61 9.66
CA THR A 66 8.69 -26.70 10.15
C THR A 66 9.27 -27.56 9.03
N SER A 67 8.55 -27.72 7.92
CA SER A 67 8.98 -28.59 6.81
C SER A 67 9.93 -27.91 5.82
N ASN A 68 9.86 -26.57 5.67
CA ASN A 68 10.66 -25.86 4.70
C ASN A 68 11.95 -25.31 5.34
N PRO A 69 13.15 -25.71 4.87
CA PRO A 69 14.42 -25.22 5.40
C PRO A 69 14.61 -23.70 5.26
N ASN A 70 13.93 -23.07 4.29
CA ASN A 70 14.01 -21.62 4.06
C ASN A 70 12.95 -20.81 4.83
N ALA A 71 12.07 -21.47 5.60
CA ALA A 71 10.96 -20.80 6.28
C ALA A 71 11.43 -19.67 7.21
N SER A 72 12.51 -19.89 7.96
CA SER A 72 13.08 -18.88 8.86
C SER A 72 13.53 -17.63 8.11
N LEU A 73 14.19 -17.81 6.96
CA LEU A 73 14.64 -16.71 6.11
C LEU A 73 13.46 -15.97 5.47
N SER A 74 12.43 -16.69 5.02
CA SER A 74 11.20 -16.07 4.49
C SER A 74 10.47 -15.23 5.55
N ILE A 75 10.32 -15.77 6.77
CA ILE A 75 9.72 -15.02 7.90
C ILE A 75 10.54 -13.78 8.21
N PHE A 76 11.88 -13.88 8.16
CA PHE A 76 12.76 -12.73 8.36
C PHE A 76 12.53 -11.63 7.32
N TYR A 77 12.47 -11.96 6.03
CA TYR A 77 12.18 -10.97 4.98
C TYR A 77 10.77 -10.37 5.08
N ILE A 78 9.76 -11.19 5.40
CA ILE A 78 8.40 -10.71 5.64
C ILE A 78 8.37 -9.76 6.84
N THR A 79 9.13 -10.05 7.91
CA THR A 79 9.22 -9.21 9.10
C THR A 79 9.86 -7.85 8.76
N ILE A 80 10.94 -7.84 7.98
CA ILE A 80 11.55 -6.60 7.49
C ILE A 80 10.54 -5.79 6.67
N LEU A 81 9.84 -6.43 5.74
CA LEU A 81 8.84 -5.75 4.91
C LEU A 81 7.67 -5.20 5.74
N ALA A 82 7.20 -5.97 6.73
CA ALA A 82 6.13 -5.54 7.63
C ALA A 82 6.53 -4.31 8.45
N ILE A 83 7.75 -4.30 9.01
CA ILE A 83 8.23 -3.17 9.83
C ILE A 83 8.49 -1.95 8.96
N PHE A 84 9.37 -2.08 7.95
CA PHE A 84 9.84 -0.94 7.17
C PHE A 84 8.87 -0.52 6.08
N GLY A 85 8.39 -1.48 5.29
CA GLY A 85 7.50 -1.21 4.16
C GLY A 85 6.08 -0.86 4.58
N THR A 86 5.62 -1.35 5.73
CA THR A 86 4.22 -1.21 6.15
C THR A 86 4.07 -0.32 7.38
N VAL A 87 4.57 -0.73 8.56
CA VAL A 87 4.30 -0.01 9.82
C VAL A 87 4.93 1.39 9.82
N ILE A 88 6.23 1.49 9.52
CA ILE A 88 6.94 2.78 9.51
C ILE A 88 6.35 3.69 8.43
N SER A 89 6.16 3.17 7.22
CA SER A 89 5.54 3.90 6.10
C SER A 89 4.15 4.45 6.46
N ILE A 90 3.28 3.66 7.10
CA ILE A 90 1.95 4.10 7.52
C ILE A 90 2.02 5.15 8.62
N ILE A 91 2.95 5.04 9.58
CA ILE A 91 3.14 6.07 10.62
C ILE A 91 3.53 7.41 9.97
N ILE A 92 4.49 7.39 9.04
CA ILE A 92 4.93 8.58 8.30
C ILE A 92 3.78 9.14 7.46
N PHE A 93 3.06 8.27 6.74
CA PHE A 93 1.92 8.66 5.93
C PHE A 93 0.81 9.32 6.75
N ASN A 94 0.44 8.72 7.88
CA ASN A 94 -0.54 9.27 8.82
C ASN A 94 -0.05 10.61 9.39
N ASN A 95 1.24 10.76 9.68
CA ASN A 95 1.84 12.03 10.10
C ASN A 95 1.72 13.11 9.00
N ILE A 96 2.04 12.78 7.74
CA ILE A 96 1.90 13.69 6.61
C ILE A 96 0.44 14.16 6.47
N ILE A 97 -0.54 13.25 6.57
CA ILE A 97 -1.97 13.62 6.50
C ILE A 97 -2.33 14.64 7.57
N LYS A 98 -1.83 14.48 8.80
CA LYS A 98 -2.12 15.42 9.89
C LYS A 98 -1.54 16.81 9.62
N HIS A 99 -0.30 16.89 9.15
CA HIS A 99 0.37 18.18 8.93
C HIS A 99 0.07 18.84 7.59
N THR A 100 -0.51 18.12 6.64
CA THR A 100 -0.77 18.62 5.27
C THR A 100 -2.23 18.45 4.87
N SER A 101 -2.58 18.75 3.62
CA SER A 101 -3.92 18.44 3.10
C SER A 101 -4.01 16.98 2.65
N ALA A 102 -5.21 16.39 2.66
CA ALA A 102 -5.43 15.06 2.11
C ALA A 102 -4.95 14.94 0.64
N VAL A 103 -5.09 16.02 -0.13
CA VAL A 103 -4.61 16.11 -1.51
C VAL A 103 -3.08 16.06 -1.57
N PHE A 104 -2.38 16.78 -0.69
CA PHE A 104 -0.93 16.71 -0.63
C PHE A 104 -0.43 15.32 -0.23
N ALA A 105 -1.04 14.69 0.79
CA ALA A 105 -0.69 13.33 1.17
C ALA A 105 -0.84 12.34 0.00
N SER A 106 -1.86 12.50 -0.85
CA SER A 106 -2.06 11.66 -2.03
C SER A 106 -0.96 11.79 -3.09
N THR A 107 -0.18 12.87 -3.07
CA THR A 107 0.95 13.04 -3.99
C THR A 107 2.09 12.06 -3.75
N VAL A 108 2.21 11.52 -2.52
CA VAL A 108 3.20 10.49 -2.21
C VAL A 108 2.97 9.24 -3.06
N THR A 109 1.71 8.92 -3.36
CA THR A 109 1.33 7.79 -4.21
C THR A 109 1.81 7.97 -5.66
N TYR A 110 1.98 9.21 -6.12
CA TYR A 110 2.50 9.50 -7.46
C TYR A 110 3.98 9.15 -7.64
N LEU A 111 4.72 8.97 -6.53
CA LEU A 111 6.11 8.53 -6.58
C LEU A 111 6.27 7.02 -6.77
N ILE A 112 5.23 6.23 -6.46
CA ILE A 112 5.26 4.76 -6.56
C ILE A 112 5.76 4.27 -7.94
N PRO A 113 5.21 4.71 -9.09
CA PRO A 113 5.68 4.23 -10.39
C PRO A 113 7.15 4.56 -10.68
N ILE A 114 7.67 5.68 -10.15
CA ILE A 114 9.07 6.08 -10.30
C ILE A 114 9.96 5.10 -9.52
N PHE A 115 9.63 4.83 -8.25
CA PHE A 115 10.37 3.87 -7.44
C PHE A 115 10.27 2.44 -7.97
N ALA A 116 9.13 2.05 -8.53
CA ALA A 116 8.93 0.72 -9.11
C ALA A 116 9.90 0.45 -10.28
N ILE A 117 10.02 1.38 -11.24
CA ILE A 117 11.01 1.22 -12.33
C ILE A 117 12.44 1.31 -11.80
N GLY A 118 12.72 2.24 -10.87
CA GLY A 118 14.04 2.36 -10.28
C GLY A 118 14.51 1.03 -9.65
N TRP A 119 13.60 0.36 -8.95
CA TRP A 119 13.88 -0.95 -8.38
C TRP A 119 14.02 -2.05 -9.45
N GLY A 120 13.13 -2.07 -10.46
CA GLY A 120 13.23 -3.02 -11.57
C GLY A 120 14.56 -2.91 -12.33
N VAL A 121 15.04 -1.68 -12.58
CA VAL A 121 16.37 -1.45 -13.18
C VAL A 121 17.49 -1.96 -12.26
N PHE A 122 17.38 -1.73 -10.95
CA PHE A 122 18.37 -2.19 -9.97
C PHE A 122 18.41 -3.73 -9.87
N ASP A 123 17.26 -4.39 -10.01
CA ASP A 123 17.14 -5.86 -10.03
C ASP A 123 17.55 -6.47 -11.39
N GLY A 124 17.93 -5.63 -12.36
CA GLY A 124 18.35 -6.07 -13.69
C GLY A 124 17.20 -6.44 -14.62
N GLU A 125 15.97 -6.05 -14.31
CA GLU A 125 14.81 -6.31 -15.16
C GLU A 125 14.90 -5.53 -16.49
N THR A 126 14.48 -6.17 -17.57
CA THR A 126 14.40 -5.52 -18.88
C THR A 126 13.21 -4.56 -18.93
N ILE A 127 13.47 -3.28 -18.73
CA ILE A 127 12.45 -2.24 -18.82
C ILE A 127 12.09 -1.98 -20.29
N HIS A 128 10.83 -2.21 -20.63
CA HIS A 128 10.34 -1.98 -21.99
C HIS A 128 9.98 -0.52 -22.22
N LEU A 129 10.19 -0.03 -23.45
CA LEU A 129 9.86 1.35 -23.84
C LEU A 129 8.39 1.72 -23.55
N ILE A 130 7.47 0.74 -23.67
CA ILE A 130 6.05 0.96 -23.37
C ILE A 130 5.80 1.30 -21.89
N GLN A 131 6.55 0.71 -20.96
CA GLN A 131 6.44 1.01 -19.51
C GLN A 131 6.91 2.43 -19.23
N LEU A 132 8.00 2.86 -19.89
CA LEU A 132 8.52 4.21 -19.77
C LEU A 132 7.52 5.26 -20.30
N ILE A 133 6.91 4.99 -21.46
CA ILE A 133 5.88 5.85 -22.05
C ILE A 133 4.63 5.91 -21.14
N ALA A 134 4.18 4.77 -20.61
CA ALA A 134 3.02 4.73 -19.71
C ALA A 134 3.24 5.58 -18.45
N ILE A 135 4.42 5.48 -17.83
CA ILE A 135 4.77 6.28 -16.65
C ILE A 135 4.87 7.76 -17.00
N PHE A 136 5.47 8.09 -18.14
CA PHE A 136 5.53 9.46 -18.62
C PHE A 136 4.14 10.08 -18.78
N ILE A 137 3.19 9.34 -19.36
CA ILE A 137 1.79 9.77 -19.50
C ILE A 137 1.13 9.96 -18.13
N ILE A 138 1.33 9.04 -17.19
CA ILE A 138 0.79 9.13 -15.82
C ILE A 138 1.33 10.38 -15.11
N LEU A 139 2.64 10.61 -15.15
CA LEU A 139 3.29 11.77 -14.52
C LEU A 139 2.84 13.09 -15.13
N ILE A 140 2.65 13.15 -16.45
CA ILE A 140 2.07 14.32 -17.13
C ILE A 140 0.65 14.60 -16.64
N GLY A 141 -0.20 13.57 -16.57
CA GLY A 141 -1.58 13.71 -16.08
C GLY A 141 -1.61 14.29 -14.66
N ILE A 142 -0.76 13.77 -13.79
CA ILE A 142 -0.58 14.25 -12.42
C ILE A 142 -0.10 15.71 -12.39
N TYR A 143 0.89 16.05 -13.22
CA TYR A 143 1.41 17.41 -13.31
C TYR A 143 0.32 18.41 -13.68
N PHE A 144 -0.50 18.10 -14.69
CA PHE A 144 -1.61 18.98 -15.08
C PHE A 144 -2.65 19.14 -13.96
N ILE A 145 -3.02 18.07 -13.28
CA ILE A 145 -4.01 18.12 -12.17
C ILE A 145 -3.49 18.99 -11.02
N ASN A 146 -2.20 18.89 -10.68
CA ASN A 146 -1.61 19.67 -9.58
C ASN A 146 -1.28 21.11 -9.96
N LYS A 147 -1.04 21.40 -11.25
CA LYS A 147 -0.73 22.76 -11.74
C LYS A 147 -1.98 23.63 -11.89
N ILE A 148 -3.17 23.05 -12.11
CA ILE A 148 -4.43 23.81 -12.28
C ILE A 148 -4.99 24.28 -10.92
N LYS A 149 -4.12 24.53 -9.93
CA LYS A 149 -4.48 25.02 -8.60
C LYS A 149 -3.75 26.31 -8.28
#